data_AF-A0AAV8VHV3-F1
#
_entry.id   AF-A0AAV8VHV3-F1
#
_cell.length_a   1.000
_cell.length_b   1.000
_cell.length_c   1.000
_cell.angle_alpha   90.00
_cell.angle_beta   90.00
_cell.angle_gamma   90.00
#
_symmetry.space_group_name_H-M   'P 1'
#
loop_
_entity.id
_entity.type
_entity.pdbx_description
1 polymer ?
#
loop_
_entity_poly.entity_id
_entity_poly.type
_entity_poly.pdbx_seq_one_letter_code
_entity_poly.pdbx_strand_id
1 'polypeptide(L)'
;MSEVLYKLVVVFTICIDIVYMQSFDQGEARLVTYHKCLLDNHCQDISPHSFCYDNDNNRMGRCKCIDGYELLSRNRTYFACLKNANWEEPCEKDIQCYYLLSTNAKCDETDGVCKCAESAHRFTDGRCYKSIKLGDFCQVDGNCFLKDGTFGGCVDGRCECKRPRELPTEDAMGCIEARNLGEVCENDDQCSYIPNAVCRVSCKCAPGYALSRDGTRCLKGRIDLSYRLTESVDRTVVVSEWKLLMNGRDSAATKFFESCEENAQCSEFLQGSFCNEGNCTCSDGHHGYGSKCAKTAGIGGSCTGTEECIPEEKYSQAVNCVDGTCQCLAGTEDTYVGCNACMNSVSLTVGATVCFLYLLFCYY
;
A
#
# COMPACT_ATOMS: atom_id res chain seq x y z
N MET A 1 26.85 -39.32 24.13
CA MET A 1 26.93 -39.17 22.67
C MET A 1 27.26 -40.53 22.08
N SER A 2 26.32 -41.12 21.35
CA SER A 2 26.43 -42.48 20.83
C SER A 2 27.43 -42.55 19.67
N GLU A 3 28.16 -43.66 19.55
CA GLU A 3 29.02 -43.97 18.38
C GLU A 3 28.32 -43.71 17.03
N VAL A 4 27.00 -43.87 16.99
CA VAL A 4 26.16 -43.65 15.81
C VAL A 4 26.17 -42.18 15.36
N LEU A 5 26.17 -41.24 16.31
CA LEU A 5 26.20 -39.80 16.00
C LEU A 5 27.56 -39.38 15.43
N TYR A 6 28.66 -39.93 15.95
CA TYR A 6 30.01 -39.68 15.43
C TYR A 6 30.18 -40.21 14.00
N LYS A 7 29.70 -41.44 13.73
CA LYS A 7 29.76 -42.03 12.38
C LYS A 7 28.93 -41.24 11.37
N LEU A 8 27.76 -40.71 11.77
CA LEU A 8 26.93 -39.89 10.88
C LEU A 8 27.58 -38.54 10.54
N VAL A 9 28.22 -37.86 11.52
CA VAL A 9 28.90 -36.58 11.27
C VAL A 9 30.10 -36.74 10.34
N VAL A 10 30.90 -37.79 10.54
CA VAL A 10 32.08 -38.07 9.69
C VAL A 10 31.67 -38.40 8.25
N VAL A 11 30.60 -39.17 8.05
CA VAL A 11 30.08 -39.44 6.69
C VAL A 11 29.57 -38.16 6.04
N PHE A 12 28.87 -37.30 6.79
CA PHE A 12 28.35 -36.04 6.25
C PHE A 12 29.47 -35.06 5.86
N THR A 13 30.54 -34.96 6.64
CA THR A 13 31.69 -34.08 6.31
C THR A 13 32.43 -34.59 5.08
N ILE A 14 32.68 -35.90 4.99
CA ILE A 14 33.35 -36.51 3.82
C ILE A 14 32.50 -36.32 2.55
N CYS A 15 31.18 -36.46 2.65
CA CYS A 15 30.29 -36.22 1.51
C CYS A 15 30.29 -34.75 1.06
N ILE A 16 30.32 -33.80 2.01
CA ILE A 16 30.41 -32.37 1.68
C ILE A 16 31.74 -32.05 0.99
N ASP A 17 32.86 -32.60 1.48
CA ASP A 17 34.19 -32.40 0.87
C ASP A 17 34.29 -32.99 -0.55
N ILE A 18 33.69 -34.15 -0.80
CA ILE A 18 33.65 -34.78 -2.13
C ILE A 18 32.80 -33.94 -3.10
N VAL A 19 31.66 -33.41 -2.66
CA VAL A 19 30.81 -32.53 -3.48
C VAL A 19 31.51 -31.20 -3.77
N TYR A 20 32.27 -30.66 -2.81
CA TYR A 20 33.05 -29.43 -2.99
C TYR A 20 34.21 -29.61 -3.99
N MET A 21 34.90 -30.76 -3.95
CA MET A 21 35.98 -31.06 -4.90
C MET A 21 35.48 -31.29 -6.33
N GLN A 22 34.29 -31.89 -6.50
CA GLN A 22 33.71 -32.13 -7.83
C GLN A 22 33.18 -30.86 -8.52
N SER A 23 32.87 -29.80 -7.75
CA SER A 23 32.33 -28.55 -8.28
C SER A 23 33.41 -27.54 -8.71
N PHE A 24 34.64 -27.65 -8.19
CA PHE A 24 35.76 -26.79 -8.61
C PHE A 24 36.38 -27.20 -9.96
N ASP A 25 36.45 -28.51 -10.25
CA ASP A 25 37.11 -29.05 -11.46
C ASP A 25 36.28 -28.84 -12.76
N GLN A 26 34.95 -28.68 -12.64
CA GLN A 26 34.09 -28.45 -13.81
C GLN A 26 34.16 -27.01 -14.37
N GLY A 27 34.71 -26.05 -13.62
CA GLY A 27 34.88 -24.66 -14.07
C GLY A 27 36.04 -24.49 -15.04
N GLU A 28 37.15 -25.20 -14.82
CA GLU A 28 38.39 -25.06 -15.59
C GLU A 28 38.39 -25.86 -16.90
N ALA A 29 37.59 -26.92 -16.97
CA ALA A 29 37.44 -27.77 -18.16
C ALA A 29 36.60 -27.13 -19.29
N ARG A 30 35.93 -25.98 -19.05
CA ARG A 30 34.85 -25.50 -19.93
C ARG A 30 35.31 -24.65 -21.13
N LEU A 31 36.56 -24.17 -21.17
CA LEU A 31 37.07 -23.26 -22.22
C LEU A 31 38.29 -23.83 -22.98
N VAL A 32 38.25 -25.11 -23.34
CA VAL A 32 39.27 -25.75 -24.21
C VAL A 32 38.70 -26.00 -25.60
N THR A 33 39.55 -25.90 -26.61
CA THR A 33 39.15 -26.13 -28.01
C THR A 33 39.00 -27.64 -28.32
N TYR A 34 38.46 -27.95 -29.50
CA TYR A 34 38.49 -29.31 -30.05
C TYR A 34 39.84 -29.68 -30.69
N HIS A 35 40.76 -28.71 -30.83
CA HIS A 35 42.07 -28.91 -31.46
C HIS A 35 43.01 -29.61 -30.50
N LYS A 36 43.51 -30.76 -30.93
CA LYS A 36 44.46 -31.53 -30.16
C LYS A 36 45.88 -31.04 -30.42
N CYS A 37 46.73 -31.07 -29.41
CA CYS A 37 48.09 -30.58 -29.50
C CYS A 37 49.05 -31.43 -28.67
N LEU A 38 50.33 -31.36 -29.00
CA LEU A 38 51.43 -31.91 -28.21
C LEU A 38 52.36 -30.80 -27.69
N LEU A 39 52.42 -29.68 -28.42
CA LEU A 39 53.27 -28.53 -28.17
C LEU A 39 52.44 -27.25 -28.41
N ASP A 40 52.85 -26.15 -27.78
CA ASP A 40 52.16 -24.86 -27.89
C ASP A 40 52.12 -24.31 -29.32
N ASN A 41 53.18 -24.55 -30.11
CA ASN A 41 53.24 -24.07 -31.49
C ASN A 41 52.13 -24.66 -32.38
N HIS A 42 51.68 -25.90 -32.11
CA HIS A 42 50.54 -26.48 -32.85
C HIS A 42 49.27 -25.63 -32.71
N CYS A 43 49.11 -24.95 -31.57
CA CYS A 43 48.00 -24.06 -31.31
C CYS A 43 48.26 -22.66 -31.86
N GLN A 44 49.48 -22.15 -31.67
CA GLN A 44 49.90 -20.81 -32.10
C GLN A 44 49.88 -20.64 -33.63
N ASP A 45 50.14 -21.72 -34.37
CA ASP A 45 50.03 -21.75 -35.84
C ASP A 45 48.58 -21.58 -36.31
N ILE A 46 47.59 -21.94 -35.47
CA ILE A 46 46.15 -21.78 -35.78
C ILE A 46 45.64 -20.42 -35.30
N SER A 47 45.94 -20.07 -34.05
CA SER A 47 45.59 -18.78 -33.45
C SER A 47 46.74 -18.29 -32.57
N PRO A 48 47.24 -17.07 -32.78
CA PRO A 48 48.19 -16.47 -31.84
C PRO A 48 47.53 -16.35 -30.46
N HIS A 49 48.36 -16.22 -29.41
CA HIS A 49 47.91 -16.12 -28.02
C HIS A 49 47.16 -17.37 -27.53
N SER A 50 47.61 -18.54 -27.97
CA SER A 50 47.15 -19.85 -27.51
C SER A 50 48.31 -20.73 -27.08
N PHE A 51 48.01 -21.76 -26.30
CA PHE A 51 48.96 -22.75 -25.80
C PHE A 51 48.32 -24.14 -25.70
N CYS A 52 49.15 -25.17 -25.57
CA CYS A 52 48.70 -26.54 -25.41
C CYS A 52 48.42 -26.83 -23.92
N TYR A 53 47.17 -27.10 -23.60
CA TYR A 53 46.72 -27.38 -22.25
C TYR A 53 46.58 -28.88 -22.01
N ASP A 54 47.04 -29.34 -20.84
CA ASP A 54 46.88 -30.73 -20.36
C ASP A 54 47.54 -31.78 -21.29
N ASN A 55 48.67 -31.42 -21.92
CA ASN A 55 49.57 -32.34 -22.61
C ASN A 55 50.62 -32.91 -21.65
N ASP A 56 50.91 -34.20 -21.78
CA ASP A 56 52.02 -34.86 -21.11
C ASP A 56 52.74 -35.81 -22.10
N ASN A 57 53.74 -36.56 -21.63
CA ASN A 57 54.52 -37.47 -22.49
C ASN A 57 53.69 -38.59 -23.16
N ASN A 58 52.53 -38.94 -22.59
CA ASN A 58 51.64 -40.01 -23.01
C ASN A 58 50.23 -39.53 -23.39
N ARG A 59 49.92 -38.24 -23.20
CA ARG A 59 48.60 -37.66 -23.36
C ARG A 59 48.64 -36.46 -24.27
N MET A 60 47.77 -36.49 -25.27
CA MET A 60 47.55 -35.36 -26.16
C MET A 60 46.70 -34.30 -25.47
N GLY A 61 47.21 -33.08 -25.41
CA GLY A 61 46.52 -31.92 -24.86
C GLY A 61 45.51 -31.32 -25.84
N ARG A 62 44.95 -30.18 -25.47
CA ARG A 62 44.03 -29.38 -26.29
C ARG A 62 44.43 -27.91 -26.29
N CYS A 63 44.20 -27.22 -27.40
CA CYS A 63 44.52 -25.81 -27.46
C CYS A 63 43.59 -24.99 -26.55
N LYS A 64 44.17 -24.01 -25.85
CA LYS A 64 43.50 -23.06 -24.96
C LYS A 64 44.07 -21.66 -25.20
N CYS A 65 43.26 -20.62 -24.98
CA CYS A 65 43.74 -19.23 -25.05
C CYS A 65 44.51 -18.86 -23.78
N ILE A 66 45.52 -17.99 -23.92
CA ILE A 66 46.23 -17.42 -22.76
C ILE A 66 45.31 -16.45 -22.00
N ASP A 67 45.68 -16.12 -20.77
CA ASP A 67 44.92 -15.18 -19.94
C ASP A 67 44.76 -13.81 -20.63
N GLY A 68 43.57 -13.22 -20.49
CA GLY A 68 43.21 -11.96 -21.16
C GLY A 68 42.73 -12.12 -22.61
N TYR A 69 42.61 -13.36 -23.11
CA TYR A 69 42.03 -13.67 -24.42
C TYR A 69 40.86 -14.64 -24.28
N GLU A 70 39.79 -14.33 -24.99
CA GLU A 70 38.54 -15.09 -25.00
C GLU A 70 38.46 -16.00 -26.23
N LEU A 71 37.93 -17.21 -26.02
CA LEU A 71 37.89 -18.23 -27.05
C LEU A 71 36.67 -18.06 -27.97
N LEU A 72 36.92 -17.70 -29.23
CA LEU A 72 35.93 -17.79 -30.31
C LEU A 72 36.10 -19.11 -31.07
N SER A 73 35.24 -20.09 -30.80
CA SER A 73 35.22 -21.36 -31.53
C SER A 73 34.04 -21.41 -32.51
N ARG A 74 34.32 -21.41 -33.82
CA ARG A 74 33.26 -21.49 -34.86
C ARG A 74 32.96 -22.91 -35.32
N ASN A 75 33.96 -23.80 -35.32
CA ASN A 75 33.83 -25.18 -35.76
C ASN A 75 34.96 -26.05 -35.16
N ARG A 76 35.05 -27.32 -35.57
CA ARG A 76 36.12 -28.23 -35.13
C ARG A 76 37.50 -27.92 -35.73
N THR A 77 37.58 -27.09 -36.76
CA THR A 77 38.80 -26.86 -37.56
C THR A 77 39.40 -25.47 -37.38
N TYR A 78 38.73 -24.56 -36.68
CA TYR A 78 39.16 -23.19 -36.47
C TYR A 78 38.71 -22.67 -35.11
N PHE A 79 39.65 -22.02 -34.43
CA PHE A 79 39.39 -21.21 -33.26
C PHE A 79 40.21 -19.92 -33.35
N ALA A 80 39.77 -18.88 -32.65
CA ALA A 80 40.52 -17.65 -32.47
C ALA A 80 40.52 -17.28 -30.99
N CYS A 81 41.66 -16.76 -30.52
CA CYS A 81 41.80 -16.12 -29.22
C CYS A 81 41.72 -14.61 -29.43
N LEU A 82 40.62 -14.00 -29.01
CA LEU A 82 40.37 -12.58 -29.16
C LEU A 82 40.70 -11.86 -27.86
N LYS A 83 41.46 -10.76 -27.93
CA LYS A 83 41.83 -10.01 -26.73
C LYS A 83 40.58 -9.45 -26.04
N ASN A 84 40.51 -9.59 -24.72
CA ASN A 84 39.47 -8.97 -23.90
C ASN A 84 39.54 -7.45 -24.01
N ALA A 85 38.39 -6.81 -24.10
CA ALA A 85 38.25 -5.37 -24.28
C ALA A 85 37.37 -4.80 -23.17
N ASN A 86 37.81 -3.65 -22.65
CA ASN A 86 37.11 -2.88 -21.62
C ASN A 86 36.20 -1.81 -22.25
N TRP A 87 35.53 -1.01 -21.41
CA TRP A 87 34.66 0.08 -21.84
C TRP A 87 35.35 1.02 -22.83
N GLU A 88 34.69 1.30 -23.97
CA GLU A 88 35.22 2.14 -25.06
C GLU A 88 36.53 1.64 -25.71
N GLU A 89 36.97 0.41 -25.41
CA GLU A 89 38.09 -0.21 -26.11
C GLU A 89 37.63 -0.91 -27.40
N PRO A 90 38.51 -0.97 -28.43
CA PRO A 90 38.19 -1.62 -29.70
C PRO A 90 37.82 -3.09 -29.56
N CYS A 91 36.81 -3.52 -30.30
CA CYS A 91 36.35 -4.90 -30.34
C CYS A 91 35.84 -5.30 -31.73
N GLU A 92 35.71 -6.60 -31.96
CA GLU A 92 35.16 -7.21 -33.17
C GLU A 92 33.92 -8.08 -32.89
N LYS A 93 33.84 -8.61 -31.66
CA LYS A 93 32.79 -9.51 -31.19
C LYS A 93 32.44 -9.19 -29.75
N ASP A 94 31.15 -9.33 -29.42
CA ASP A 94 30.62 -9.12 -28.06
C ASP A 94 31.37 -9.90 -26.99
N ILE A 95 31.83 -11.12 -27.35
CA ILE A 95 32.53 -12.01 -26.42
C ILE A 95 33.77 -11.37 -25.78
N GLN A 96 34.44 -10.45 -26.48
CA GLN A 96 35.60 -9.73 -25.97
C GLN A 96 35.25 -8.81 -24.79
N CYS A 97 34.01 -8.33 -24.74
CA CYS A 97 33.55 -7.39 -23.73
C CYS A 97 33.07 -8.10 -22.45
N TYR A 98 32.75 -9.40 -22.51
CA TYR A 98 32.05 -10.09 -21.43
C TYR A 98 32.88 -10.26 -20.15
N TYR A 99 34.19 -10.52 -20.29
CA TYR A 99 35.05 -10.80 -19.13
C TYR A 99 35.16 -9.61 -18.18
N LEU A 100 35.31 -8.39 -18.71
CA LEU A 100 35.48 -7.18 -17.91
C LEU A 100 34.16 -6.47 -17.61
N LEU A 101 33.20 -6.51 -18.54
CA LEU A 101 31.96 -5.72 -18.46
C LEU A 101 30.71 -6.57 -18.20
N SER A 102 30.83 -7.90 -18.02
CA SER A 102 29.71 -8.86 -17.96
C SER A 102 29.05 -9.16 -19.31
N THR A 103 28.22 -10.21 -19.33
CA THR A 103 27.50 -10.70 -20.51
C THR A 103 26.44 -9.74 -21.07
N ASN A 104 26.14 -8.64 -20.36
CA ASN A 104 25.24 -7.59 -20.86
C ASN A 104 25.97 -6.50 -21.66
N ALA A 105 27.28 -6.65 -21.88
CA ALA A 105 28.01 -5.83 -22.82
C ALA A 105 27.83 -6.30 -24.27
N LYS A 106 28.13 -5.44 -25.23
CA LYS A 106 28.19 -5.76 -26.67
C LYS A 106 29.32 -4.97 -27.32
N CYS A 107 29.80 -5.48 -28.44
CA CYS A 107 30.62 -4.70 -29.33
C CYS A 107 29.71 -3.83 -30.20
N ASP A 108 29.76 -2.51 -30.03
CA ASP A 108 28.94 -1.61 -30.81
C ASP A 108 29.40 -1.60 -32.27
N GLU A 109 28.56 -2.02 -33.21
CA GLU A 109 28.93 -2.15 -34.63
C GLU A 109 29.19 -0.81 -35.31
N THR A 110 28.70 0.30 -34.75
CA THR A 110 28.88 1.64 -35.35
C THR A 110 30.24 2.21 -34.99
N ASP A 111 30.60 2.12 -33.72
CA ASP A 111 31.84 2.71 -33.19
C ASP A 111 33.00 1.70 -33.09
N GLY A 112 32.70 0.40 -33.18
CA GLY A 112 33.69 -0.68 -33.04
C GLY A 112 34.25 -0.81 -31.62
N VAL A 113 33.49 -0.40 -30.60
CA VAL A 113 33.95 -0.38 -29.20
C VAL A 113 32.96 -1.05 -28.25
N CYS A 114 33.46 -1.55 -27.11
CA CYS A 114 32.61 -2.18 -26.11
C CYS A 114 31.69 -1.17 -25.41
N LYS A 115 30.39 -1.46 -25.40
CA LYS A 115 29.33 -0.70 -24.69
C LYS A 115 28.37 -1.65 -24.00
N CYS A 116 27.46 -1.14 -23.18
CA CYS A 116 26.35 -1.96 -22.68
C CYS A 116 25.31 -2.18 -23.79
N ALA A 117 24.64 -3.33 -23.75
CA ALA A 117 23.51 -3.62 -24.63
C ALA A 117 22.34 -2.64 -24.36
N GLU A 118 21.40 -2.55 -25.29
CA GLU A 118 20.31 -1.55 -25.26
C GLU A 118 19.45 -1.62 -24.00
N SER A 119 19.20 -2.82 -23.46
CA SER A 119 18.44 -3.03 -22.23
C SER A 119 19.31 -3.09 -20.96
N ALA A 120 20.56 -2.61 -21.06
CA ALA A 120 21.54 -2.67 -20.00
C ALA A 120 22.20 -1.31 -19.80
N HIS A 121 22.81 -1.13 -18.65
CA HIS A 121 23.46 0.10 -18.26
C HIS A 121 24.74 -0.20 -17.47
N ARG A 122 25.62 0.80 -17.36
CA ARG A 122 26.87 0.68 -16.63
C ARG A 122 26.66 1.04 -15.16
N PHE A 123 27.03 0.14 -14.26
CA PHE A 123 26.97 0.38 -12.82
C PHE A 123 28.28 0.98 -12.30
N THR A 124 28.31 1.34 -11.01
CA THR A 124 29.46 2.01 -10.38
C THR A 124 30.73 1.16 -10.32
N ASP A 125 30.60 -0.17 -10.41
CA ASP A 125 31.73 -1.10 -10.52
C ASP A 125 32.32 -1.19 -11.95
N GLY A 126 31.74 -0.46 -12.89
CA GLY A 126 32.14 -0.41 -14.29
C GLY A 126 31.58 -1.52 -15.17
N ARG A 127 30.76 -2.43 -14.63
CA ARG A 127 30.15 -3.54 -15.38
C ARG A 127 28.77 -3.18 -15.91
N CYS A 128 28.33 -3.88 -16.94
CA CYS A 128 27.01 -3.76 -17.53
C CYS A 128 26.02 -4.68 -16.81
N TYR A 129 24.86 -4.15 -16.44
CA TYR A 129 23.78 -4.92 -15.85
C TYR A 129 22.49 -4.65 -16.59
N LYS A 130 21.63 -5.66 -16.70
CA LYS A 130 20.29 -5.49 -17.23
C LYS A 130 19.53 -4.50 -16.35
N SER A 131 18.89 -3.51 -16.98
CA SER A 131 18.02 -2.54 -16.29
C SER A 131 16.70 -3.20 -15.90
N ILE A 132 16.34 -3.09 -14.62
CA ILE A 132 15.14 -3.69 -14.02
C ILE A 132 14.39 -2.60 -13.27
N LYS A 133 13.07 -2.57 -13.43
CA LYS A 133 12.20 -1.58 -12.80
C LYS A 133 12.05 -1.83 -11.30
N LEU A 134 11.69 -0.80 -10.55
CA LEU A 134 11.29 -0.95 -9.16
C LEU A 134 10.10 -1.93 -9.04
N GLY A 135 10.13 -2.77 -8.02
CA GLY A 135 9.17 -3.87 -7.78
C GLY A 135 9.48 -5.18 -8.53
N ASP A 136 10.27 -5.14 -9.60
CA ASP A 136 10.65 -6.34 -10.37
C ASP A 136 11.85 -7.07 -9.76
N PHE A 137 12.05 -8.33 -10.19
CA PHE A 137 13.08 -9.21 -9.64
C PHE A 137 14.48 -8.83 -10.07
N CYS A 138 15.40 -8.74 -9.11
CA CYS A 138 16.81 -8.42 -9.32
C CYS A 138 17.73 -9.47 -8.71
N GLN A 139 18.99 -9.46 -9.13
CA GLN A 139 20.05 -10.29 -8.55
C GLN A 139 21.00 -9.46 -7.68
N VAL A 140 21.27 -8.22 -8.11
CA VAL A 140 22.18 -7.28 -7.45
C VAL A 140 21.68 -5.85 -7.60
N ASP A 141 22.14 -4.94 -6.74
CA ASP A 141 21.83 -3.49 -6.81
C ASP A 141 22.07 -2.89 -8.20
N GLY A 142 23.10 -3.39 -8.89
CA GLY A 142 23.42 -2.97 -10.25
C GLY A 142 22.31 -3.23 -11.27
N ASN A 143 21.25 -3.99 -10.96
CA ASN A 143 20.11 -4.12 -11.86
C ASN A 143 19.13 -2.93 -11.77
N CYS A 144 19.08 -2.23 -10.65
CA CYS A 144 18.00 -1.32 -10.27
C CYS A 144 18.26 0.11 -10.75
N PHE A 145 18.36 0.31 -12.07
CA PHE A 145 18.69 1.60 -12.67
C PHE A 145 17.49 2.53 -12.78
N LEU A 146 17.69 3.78 -12.34
CA LEU A 146 16.68 4.83 -12.33
C LEU A 146 16.90 5.83 -13.48
N LYS A 147 15.84 6.54 -13.84
CA LYS A 147 15.79 7.47 -14.98
C LYS A 147 16.74 8.67 -14.83
N ASP A 148 17.06 9.05 -13.60
CA ASP A 148 18.00 10.13 -13.28
C ASP A 148 19.48 9.68 -13.31
N GLY A 149 19.74 8.42 -13.67
CA GLY A 149 21.08 7.84 -13.69
C GLY A 149 21.54 7.28 -12.34
N THR A 150 20.69 7.33 -11.30
CA THR A 150 20.98 6.74 -9.99
C THR A 150 20.46 5.29 -9.89
N PHE A 151 20.55 4.69 -8.70
CA PHE A 151 20.28 3.28 -8.48
C PHE A 151 19.44 3.02 -7.22
N GLY A 152 18.41 2.19 -7.37
CA GLY A 152 17.73 1.51 -6.27
C GLY A 152 18.59 0.41 -5.64
N GLY A 153 18.06 -0.25 -4.62
CA GLY A 153 18.66 -1.42 -3.97
C GLY A 153 17.96 -2.70 -4.38
N CYS A 154 18.70 -3.81 -4.44
CA CYS A 154 18.13 -5.13 -4.62
C CYS A 154 17.85 -5.76 -3.25
N VAL A 155 16.65 -5.53 -2.74
CA VAL A 155 16.22 -5.95 -1.40
C VAL A 155 15.28 -7.14 -1.56
N ASP A 156 15.56 -8.24 -0.87
CA ASP A 156 14.78 -9.48 -0.94
C ASP A 156 14.52 -9.98 -2.38
N GLY A 157 15.48 -9.74 -3.27
CA GLY A 157 15.41 -10.11 -4.68
C GLY A 157 14.51 -9.23 -5.54
N ARG A 158 14.11 -8.04 -5.06
CA ARG A 158 13.37 -7.03 -5.83
C ARG A 158 14.03 -5.66 -5.78
N CYS A 159 13.87 -4.90 -6.85
CA CYS A 159 14.37 -3.53 -6.91
C CYS A 159 13.49 -2.61 -6.06
N GLU A 160 14.09 -1.91 -5.10
CA GLU A 160 13.42 -1.02 -4.16
C GLU A 160 14.16 0.31 -4.01
N CYS A 161 13.47 1.33 -3.50
CA CYS A 161 14.11 2.59 -3.14
C CYS A 161 15.00 2.42 -1.91
N LYS A 162 16.19 3.03 -1.92
CA LYS A 162 17.18 2.82 -0.86
C LYS A 162 16.83 3.53 0.45
N ARG A 163 16.09 4.64 0.39
CA ARG A 163 15.78 5.42 1.60
C ARG A 163 14.42 5.00 2.18
N PRO A 164 14.28 4.88 3.51
CA PRO A 164 13.09 4.35 4.17
C PRO A 164 11.81 5.22 4.05
N ARG A 165 11.89 6.38 3.39
CA ARG A 165 10.75 7.26 3.09
C ARG A 165 10.59 7.51 1.59
N GLU A 166 11.34 6.80 0.76
CA GLU A 166 11.17 6.92 -0.68
C GLU A 166 10.14 5.93 -1.19
N LEU A 167 9.33 6.41 -2.12
CA LEU A 167 8.32 5.63 -2.83
C LEU A 167 8.69 5.54 -4.30
N PRO A 168 8.37 4.43 -4.98
CA PRO A 168 8.52 4.34 -6.41
C PRO A 168 7.56 5.32 -7.10
N THR A 169 8.01 5.95 -8.17
CA THR A 169 7.15 6.67 -9.11
C THR A 169 6.21 5.72 -9.84
N GLU A 170 5.12 6.24 -10.43
CA GLU A 170 4.16 5.46 -11.20
C GLU A 170 4.80 4.63 -12.34
N ASP A 171 5.85 5.17 -12.99
CA ASP A 171 6.59 4.48 -14.05
C ASP A 171 7.61 3.43 -13.54
N ALA A 172 7.77 3.33 -12.22
CA ALA A 172 8.71 2.46 -11.50
C ALA A 172 10.18 2.70 -11.87
N MET A 173 10.53 3.92 -12.30
CA MET A 173 11.86 4.32 -12.75
C MET A 173 12.49 5.43 -11.92
N GLY A 174 11.87 5.82 -10.80
CA GLY A 174 12.37 6.85 -9.90
C GLY A 174 11.93 6.61 -8.46
N CYS A 175 12.63 7.28 -7.54
CA CYS A 175 12.33 7.28 -6.12
C CYS A 175 12.03 8.71 -5.68
N ILE A 176 10.91 8.90 -5.01
CA ILE A 176 10.45 10.22 -4.54
C ILE A 176 10.19 10.17 -3.04
N GLU A 177 10.44 11.28 -2.36
CA GLU A 177 10.19 11.37 -0.92
C GLU A 177 8.68 11.40 -0.64
N ALA A 178 8.24 10.48 0.22
CA ALA A 178 6.88 10.40 0.72
C ALA A 178 6.49 11.66 1.50
N ARG A 179 5.20 12.03 1.43
CA ARG A 179 4.62 13.20 2.08
C ARG A 179 3.44 12.80 2.95
N ASN A 180 3.44 13.25 4.21
CA ASN A 180 2.32 13.05 5.13
C ASN A 180 1.11 13.89 4.72
N LEU A 181 -0.07 13.54 5.24
CA LEU A 181 -1.27 14.38 5.12
C LEU A 181 -0.97 15.80 5.63
N GLY A 182 -1.37 16.81 4.84
CA GLY A 182 -1.10 18.22 5.12
C GLY A 182 0.27 18.75 4.66
N GLU A 183 1.23 17.89 4.33
CA GLU A 183 2.51 18.31 3.76
C GLU A 183 2.37 18.67 2.27
N VAL A 184 3.20 19.59 1.79
CA VAL A 184 3.22 20.01 0.40
C VAL A 184 3.69 18.85 -0.50
N CYS A 185 2.95 18.63 -1.58
CA CYS A 185 3.22 17.59 -2.56
C CYS A 185 3.17 18.18 -3.98
N GLU A 186 3.85 17.50 -4.90
CA GLU A 186 3.92 17.82 -6.32
C GLU A 186 3.06 16.84 -7.15
N ASN A 187 3.00 15.58 -6.74
CA ASN A 187 2.24 14.53 -7.43
C ASN A 187 1.61 13.52 -6.45
N ASP A 188 0.69 12.70 -6.96
CA ASP A 188 -0.07 11.73 -6.18
C ASP A 188 0.83 10.61 -5.61
N ASP A 189 1.92 10.25 -6.30
CA ASP A 189 2.85 9.20 -5.87
C ASP A 189 3.46 9.50 -4.49
N GLN A 190 3.72 10.76 -4.16
CA GLN A 190 4.25 11.17 -2.85
C GLN A 190 3.29 10.85 -1.69
N CYS A 191 1.99 10.81 -1.97
CA CYS A 191 0.95 10.52 -0.98
C CYS A 191 0.53 9.03 -0.99
N SER A 192 1.05 8.22 -1.92
CA SER A 192 0.52 6.90 -2.25
C SER A 192 0.61 5.85 -1.13
N TYR A 193 1.56 6.00 -0.20
CA TYR A 193 1.66 5.12 0.97
C TYR A 193 0.51 5.30 1.97
N ILE A 194 -0.23 6.42 1.87
CA ILE A 194 -1.43 6.69 2.64
C ILE A 194 -2.63 6.28 1.79
N PRO A 195 -3.33 5.19 2.14
CA PRO A 195 -4.46 4.73 1.34
C PRO A 195 -5.50 5.82 1.16
N ASN A 196 -5.95 6.01 -0.09
CA ASN A 196 -6.95 7.01 -0.48
C ASN A 196 -6.51 8.47 -0.25
N ALA A 197 -5.21 8.76 -0.23
CA ALA A 197 -4.71 10.14 -0.32
C ALA A 197 -4.40 10.52 -1.78
N VAL A 198 -4.55 11.80 -2.10
CA VAL A 198 -4.23 12.43 -3.40
C VAL A 198 -3.55 13.77 -3.17
N CYS A 199 -2.76 14.20 -4.14
CA CYS A 199 -2.10 15.50 -4.11
C CYS A 199 -3.00 16.61 -4.65
N ARG A 200 -3.23 17.64 -3.82
CA ARG A 200 -4.00 18.85 -4.15
C ARG A 200 -3.29 20.07 -3.55
N VAL A 201 -2.02 20.31 -3.91
CA VAL A 201 -1.05 21.21 -3.25
C VAL A 201 -0.42 20.62 -1.99
N SER A 202 -1.23 19.96 -1.16
CA SER A 202 -0.78 19.10 -0.07
C SER A 202 -1.45 17.74 -0.16
N CYS A 203 -0.89 16.73 0.48
CA CYS A 203 -1.54 15.42 0.56
C CYS A 203 -2.85 15.55 1.33
N LYS A 204 -3.95 15.17 0.68
CA LYS A 204 -5.31 15.23 1.23
C LYS A 204 -6.05 13.95 0.92
N CYS A 205 -7.10 13.65 1.69
CA CYS A 205 -7.95 12.52 1.39
C CYS A 205 -8.68 12.72 0.05
N ALA A 206 -8.77 11.63 -0.72
CA ALA A 206 -9.50 11.55 -1.97
C ALA A 206 -11.00 11.82 -1.73
N PRO A 207 -11.75 12.26 -2.78
CA PRO A 207 -13.20 12.44 -2.65
C PRO A 207 -13.89 11.20 -2.09
N GLY A 208 -14.75 11.39 -1.09
CA GLY A 208 -15.41 10.28 -0.37
C GLY A 208 -14.59 9.69 0.78
N TYR A 209 -13.45 10.29 1.12
CA TYR A 209 -12.65 9.94 2.29
C TYR A 209 -12.39 11.16 3.16
N ALA A 210 -12.30 10.96 4.47
CA ALA A 210 -12.08 11.99 5.48
C ALA A 210 -10.88 11.66 6.37
N LEU A 211 -10.27 12.70 6.93
CA LEU A 211 -9.12 12.57 7.82
C LEU A 211 -9.54 11.85 9.12
N SER A 212 -8.74 10.91 9.61
CA SER A 212 -8.94 10.35 10.95
C SER A 212 -8.56 11.36 12.02
N ARG A 213 -9.05 11.14 13.24
CA ARG A 213 -8.79 11.99 14.41
C ARG A 213 -7.31 12.22 14.70
N ASP A 214 -6.45 11.25 14.42
CA ASP A 214 -5.00 11.38 14.63
C ASP A 214 -4.27 12.09 13.48
N GLY A 215 -4.97 12.44 12.40
CA GLY A 215 -4.42 13.14 11.25
C GLY A 215 -3.57 12.27 10.32
N THR A 216 -3.54 10.93 10.49
CA THR A 216 -2.58 10.07 9.78
C THR A 216 -3.17 9.25 8.64
N ARG A 217 -4.50 9.08 8.59
CA ARG A 217 -5.17 8.18 7.64
C ARG A 217 -6.45 8.79 7.05
N CYS A 218 -6.88 8.24 5.91
CA CYS A 218 -8.11 8.61 5.23
C CYS A 218 -9.17 7.50 5.41
N LEU A 219 -10.19 7.79 6.21
CA LEU A 219 -11.33 6.92 6.49
C LEU A 219 -12.43 7.13 5.48
N LYS A 220 -13.22 6.10 5.17
CA LYS A 220 -14.30 6.23 4.19
C LYS A 220 -15.40 7.13 4.76
N GLY A 221 -15.63 8.26 4.10
CA GLY A 221 -16.70 9.20 4.45
C GLY A 221 -17.91 9.01 3.53
N ARG A 222 -19.12 9.28 4.02
CA ARG A 222 -20.24 9.55 3.10
C ARG A 222 -20.11 10.98 2.59
N ILE A 223 -20.05 11.11 1.26
CA ILE A 223 -20.33 12.36 0.54
C ILE A 223 -21.74 12.79 0.91
N ASP A 224 -21.92 13.97 1.49
CA ASP A 224 -23.24 14.60 1.55
C ASP A 224 -23.65 14.99 0.12
N LEU A 225 -24.58 14.22 -0.44
CA LEU A 225 -25.28 14.52 -1.69
C LEU A 225 -26.56 15.32 -1.43
N SER A 226 -26.51 16.35 -0.59
CA SER A 226 -27.57 17.38 -0.55
C SER A 226 -27.66 18.21 -1.85
N TYR A 227 -26.78 17.97 -2.83
CA TYR A 227 -26.96 18.43 -4.20
C TYR A 227 -27.99 17.57 -4.97
N ARG A 228 -29.28 17.86 -4.75
CA ARG A 228 -30.31 17.70 -5.78
C ARG A 228 -31.03 19.04 -5.98
N LEU A 229 -30.54 19.78 -6.97
CA LEU A 229 -31.31 20.58 -7.94
C LEU A 229 -32.65 21.15 -7.44
N THR A 230 -32.63 22.39 -6.96
CA THR A 230 -33.75 23.31 -7.23
C THR A 230 -33.38 24.13 -8.47
N GLU A 231 -33.69 23.60 -9.66
CA GLU A 231 -33.79 24.42 -10.86
C GLU A 231 -35.10 25.20 -10.81
N SER A 232 -35.01 26.48 -10.43
CA SER A 232 -35.86 27.53 -10.98
C SER A 232 -35.14 28.87 -10.88
N VAL A 233 -34.58 29.27 -12.02
CA VAL A 233 -34.23 30.62 -12.48
C VAL A 233 -34.71 31.77 -11.57
N ASP A 234 -33.79 32.58 -11.02
CA ASP A 234 -33.55 33.96 -11.46
C ASP A 234 -32.30 34.60 -10.79
N ARG A 235 -31.68 35.52 -11.52
CA ARG A 235 -30.39 36.18 -11.30
C ARG A 235 -30.45 37.27 -10.23
N THR A 236 -29.66 37.11 -9.17
CA THR A 236 -28.92 38.21 -8.48
C THR A 236 -27.74 37.62 -7.70
N VAL A 237 -26.76 37.06 -8.42
CA VAL A 237 -25.52 36.57 -7.82
C VAL A 237 -24.57 37.76 -7.60
N VAL A 238 -24.83 38.50 -6.53
CA VAL A 238 -23.80 39.19 -5.73
C VAL A 238 -24.19 39.03 -4.26
N VAL A 239 -23.79 37.91 -3.67
CA VAL A 239 -23.38 37.89 -2.27
C VAL A 239 -21.96 37.34 -2.26
N SER A 240 -21.03 38.25 -2.54
CA SER A 240 -19.63 38.14 -2.19
C SER A 240 -19.52 37.93 -0.67
N GLU A 241 -19.23 36.70 -0.23
CA GLU A 241 -18.55 36.31 1.05
C GLU A 241 -18.85 34.84 1.50
N TRP A 242 -18.74 33.83 0.62
CA TRP A 242 -19.02 32.44 1.05
C TRP A 242 -18.07 31.34 0.58
N LYS A 243 -16.83 31.61 0.13
CA LYS A 243 -16.00 30.53 -0.46
C LYS A 243 -14.50 30.57 -0.21
N LEU A 244 -14.08 31.08 0.93
CA LEU A 244 -12.76 30.80 1.49
C LEU A 244 -12.96 30.42 2.97
N LEU A 245 -12.46 29.24 3.36
CA LEU A 245 -12.36 28.72 4.74
C LEU A 245 -13.58 27.97 5.34
N MET A 246 -14.15 27.00 4.62
CA MET A 246 -14.50 25.76 5.33
C MET A 246 -13.20 24.96 5.47
N ASN A 247 -12.46 25.29 6.53
CA ASN A 247 -11.42 24.43 7.09
C ASN A 247 -11.99 23.03 7.30
N GLY A 248 -11.16 22.01 7.06
CA GLY A 248 -11.50 20.60 7.10
C GLY A 248 -12.37 20.24 8.30
N ARG A 249 -13.68 20.17 8.07
CA ARG A 249 -14.63 19.63 9.03
C ARG A 249 -14.79 18.16 8.66
N ASP A 250 -14.22 17.35 9.53
CA ASP A 250 -14.25 15.90 9.52
C ASP A 250 -15.63 15.39 9.15
N SER A 251 -15.71 14.25 8.46
CA SER A 251 -16.98 13.57 8.15
C SER A 251 -17.62 13.01 9.42
N ALA A 252 -17.99 13.91 10.31
CA ALA A 252 -18.79 13.64 11.46
C ALA A 252 -20.23 13.43 11.00
N ALA A 253 -20.82 12.37 11.53
CA ALA A 253 -22.22 12.05 11.36
C ALA A 253 -23.05 13.25 11.82
N THR A 254 -24.00 13.65 10.98
CA THR A 254 -24.94 14.73 11.29
C THR A 254 -26.30 14.18 11.70
N LYS A 255 -26.49 12.85 11.58
CA LYS A 255 -27.72 12.14 11.95
C LYS A 255 -27.43 10.82 12.65
N PHE A 256 -28.31 10.44 13.58
CA PHE A 256 -28.28 9.11 14.19
C PHE A 256 -28.45 8.00 13.15
N PHE A 257 -27.86 6.84 13.43
CA PHE A 257 -27.76 5.67 12.56
C PHE A 257 -26.93 5.85 11.28
N GLU A 258 -26.21 6.96 11.14
CA GLU A 258 -25.20 7.08 10.10
C GLU A 258 -24.02 6.14 10.36
N SER A 259 -23.45 5.58 9.29
CA SER A 259 -22.35 4.64 9.37
C SER A 259 -21.09 5.29 9.93
N CYS A 260 -20.36 4.57 10.78
CA CYS A 260 -19.13 5.01 11.42
C CYS A 260 -18.14 3.85 11.59
N GLU A 261 -16.89 4.20 11.84
CA GLU A 261 -15.79 3.31 12.23
C GLU A 261 -15.25 3.70 13.63
N GLU A 262 -15.30 4.99 13.98
CA GLU A 262 -14.81 5.54 15.24
C GLU A 262 -15.88 6.40 15.94
N ASN A 263 -15.87 6.43 17.28
CA ASN A 263 -16.78 7.24 18.08
C ASN A 263 -16.71 8.75 17.75
N ALA A 264 -15.54 9.24 17.35
CA ALA A 264 -15.32 10.64 17.04
C ALA A 264 -16.18 11.13 15.87
N GLN A 265 -16.48 10.25 14.91
CA GLN A 265 -17.37 10.57 13.81
C GLN A 265 -18.79 10.86 14.31
N CYS A 266 -19.23 10.23 15.40
CA CYS A 266 -20.56 10.45 15.96
C CYS A 266 -20.57 11.66 16.90
N SER A 267 -19.59 11.75 17.81
CA SER A 267 -19.64 12.68 18.95
C SER A 267 -19.43 14.16 18.60
N GLU A 268 -18.94 14.49 17.40
CA GLU A 268 -18.62 15.87 16.99
C GLU A 268 -19.88 16.72 16.79
N PHE A 269 -20.89 16.22 16.08
CA PHE A 269 -22.18 16.92 15.90
C PHE A 269 -23.32 16.30 16.68
N LEU A 270 -23.26 15.00 17.01
CA LEU A 270 -24.28 14.29 17.76
C LEU A 270 -23.82 14.12 19.21
N GLN A 271 -24.11 15.11 20.04
CA GLN A 271 -23.60 15.18 21.41
C GLN A 271 -24.02 13.95 22.24
N GLY A 272 -23.04 13.25 22.81
CA GLY A 272 -23.28 12.05 23.63
C GLY A 272 -23.51 10.75 22.85
N SER A 273 -23.37 10.77 21.53
CA SER A 273 -23.42 9.57 20.68
C SER A 273 -22.06 8.87 20.58
N PHE A 274 -22.09 7.61 20.16
CA PHE A 274 -20.88 6.81 19.89
C PHE A 274 -21.13 5.83 18.73
N CYS A 275 -20.06 5.25 18.21
CA CYS A 275 -20.12 4.27 17.14
C CYS A 275 -20.38 2.88 17.69
N ASN A 276 -21.53 2.30 17.37
CA ASN A 276 -21.93 0.96 17.78
C ASN A 276 -22.26 0.11 16.56
N GLU A 277 -21.60 -1.04 16.42
CA GLU A 277 -21.80 -1.97 15.28
C GLU A 277 -21.77 -1.26 13.91
N GLY A 278 -20.91 -0.25 13.78
CA GLY A 278 -20.73 0.52 12.56
C GLY A 278 -21.77 1.62 12.33
N ASN A 279 -22.62 1.97 13.30
CA ASN A 279 -23.58 3.07 13.21
C ASN A 279 -23.53 4.00 14.44
N CYS A 280 -23.80 5.29 14.25
CA CYS A 280 -23.86 6.26 15.33
C CYS A 280 -25.14 6.09 16.17
N THR A 281 -25.00 5.69 17.43
CA THR A 281 -26.12 5.45 18.35
C THR A 281 -25.96 6.19 19.68
N CYS A 282 -27.02 6.21 20.48
CA CYS A 282 -26.98 6.65 21.87
C CYS A 282 -26.71 5.47 22.80
N SER A 283 -26.29 5.76 24.03
CA SER A 283 -26.11 4.74 25.08
C SER A 283 -27.44 4.19 25.54
N ASP A 284 -27.43 3.00 26.15
CA ASP A 284 -28.63 2.42 26.74
C ASP A 284 -29.32 3.41 27.68
N GLY A 285 -30.64 3.47 27.60
CA GLY A 285 -31.46 4.44 28.34
C GLY A 285 -31.42 5.87 27.80
N HIS A 286 -30.82 6.11 26.64
CA HIS A 286 -30.86 7.39 25.91
C HIS A 286 -31.40 7.18 24.49
N HIS A 287 -31.98 8.23 23.92
CA HIS A 287 -32.43 8.26 22.53
C HIS A 287 -31.93 9.55 21.84
N GLY A 288 -31.95 9.56 20.52
CA GLY A 288 -31.56 10.73 19.75
C GLY A 288 -32.68 11.78 19.73
N TYR A 289 -32.39 13.01 20.18
CA TYR A 289 -33.26 14.16 20.06
C TYR A 289 -32.50 15.31 19.39
N GLY A 290 -32.89 15.65 18.15
CA GLY A 290 -32.16 16.63 17.34
C GLY A 290 -30.71 16.17 17.09
N SER A 291 -29.74 16.92 17.62
CA SER A 291 -28.31 16.62 17.51
C SER A 291 -27.67 16.19 18.84
N LYS A 292 -28.45 15.65 19.79
CA LYS A 292 -27.94 15.16 21.08
C LYS A 292 -28.64 13.86 21.51
N CYS A 293 -27.96 13.07 22.33
CA CYS A 293 -28.56 11.95 23.04
C CYS A 293 -29.24 12.47 24.31
N ALA A 294 -30.56 12.43 24.34
CA ALA A 294 -31.36 12.75 25.51
C ALA A 294 -31.64 11.48 26.33
N LYS A 295 -31.70 11.61 27.65
CA LYS A 295 -32.09 10.50 28.53
C LYS A 295 -33.55 10.14 28.25
N THR A 296 -33.86 8.86 28.14
CA THR A 296 -35.23 8.42 27.90
C THR A 296 -36.01 8.35 29.22
N ALA A 297 -37.08 9.14 29.32
CA ALA A 297 -38.06 9.10 30.41
C ALA A 297 -39.46 8.83 29.82
N GLY A 298 -40.11 7.76 30.27
CA GLY A 298 -41.51 7.48 29.90
C GLY A 298 -42.50 8.38 30.63
N ILE A 299 -43.77 8.34 30.23
CA ILE A 299 -44.87 9.00 30.94
C ILE A 299 -44.87 8.60 32.42
N GLY A 300 -45.01 9.61 33.30
CA GLY A 300 -44.90 9.45 34.76
C GLY A 300 -43.46 9.36 35.29
N GLY A 301 -42.46 9.31 34.41
CA GLY A 301 -41.05 9.35 34.78
C GLY A 301 -40.57 10.77 35.10
N SER A 302 -39.52 10.87 35.93
CA SER A 302 -38.89 12.15 36.23
C SER A 302 -38.10 12.69 35.03
N CYS A 303 -38.25 13.98 34.77
CA CYS A 303 -37.61 14.70 33.66
C CYS A 303 -37.11 16.07 34.12
N THR A 304 -36.11 16.60 33.41
CA THR A 304 -35.66 17.99 33.55
C THR A 304 -35.96 18.84 32.32
N GLY A 305 -36.17 18.19 31.17
CA GLY A 305 -36.56 18.83 29.92
C GLY A 305 -37.53 17.96 29.10
N THR A 306 -38.25 18.59 28.18
CA THR A 306 -39.22 17.93 27.30
C THR A 306 -38.56 16.89 26.40
N GLU A 307 -37.32 17.12 25.98
CA GLU A 307 -36.53 16.21 25.13
C GLU A 307 -36.28 14.84 25.78
N GLU A 308 -36.41 14.70 27.10
CA GLU A 308 -36.28 13.41 27.75
C GLU A 308 -37.54 12.56 27.58
N CYS A 309 -38.68 13.22 27.43
CA CYS A 309 -40.01 12.61 27.37
C CYS A 309 -40.43 12.21 25.95
N ILE A 310 -39.80 12.78 24.92
CA ILE A 310 -40.21 12.60 23.52
C ILE A 310 -39.04 12.24 22.62
N PRO A 311 -39.22 11.30 21.67
CA PRO A 311 -38.16 10.90 20.76
C PRO A 311 -37.89 11.91 19.63
N GLU A 312 -38.86 12.79 19.32
CA GLU A 312 -38.75 13.79 18.26
C GLU A 312 -39.60 15.03 18.60
N GLU A 313 -39.21 16.20 18.10
CA GLU A 313 -39.88 17.49 18.36
C GLU A 313 -41.36 17.51 17.95
N LYS A 314 -41.76 16.71 16.94
CA LYS A 314 -43.16 16.60 16.50
C LYS A 314 -44.11 16.15 17.61
N TYR A 315 -43.61 15.45 18.63
CA TYR A 315 -44.40 14.98 19.77
C TYR A 315 -44.48 15.98 20.93
N SER A 316 -43.82 17.15 20.81
CA SER A 316 -43.87 18.23 21.81
C SER A 316 -45.28 18.77 22.06
N GLN A 317 -46.19 18.55 21.10
CA GLN A 317 -47.60 18.92 21.22
C GLN A 317 -48.42 17.90 22.00
N ALA A 318 -47.89 16.69 22.24
CA ALA A 318 -48.59 15.61 22.93
C ALA A 318 -48.04 15.34 24.34
N VAL A 319 -46.72 15.48 24.55
CA VAL A 319 -46.08 15.21 25.84
C VAL A 319 -45.17 16.37 26.22
N ASN A 320 -45.20 16.75 27.49
CA ASN A 320 -44.30 17.75 28.04
C ASN A 320 -43.76 17.34 29.42
N CYS A 321 -42.62 17.93 29.80
CA CYS A 321 -42.10 17.82 31.16
C CYS A 321 -42.80 18.86 32.04
N VAL A 322 -43.78 18.42 32.85
CA VAL A 322 -44.59 19.29 33.72
C VAL A 322 -44.30 18.93 35.17
N ASP A 323 -43.87 19.91 35.96
CA ASP A 323 -43.47 19.76 37.36
C ASP A 323 -42.45 18.62 37.58
N GLY A 324 -41.48 18.53 36.67
CA GLY A 324 -40.41 17.52 36.71
C GLY A 324 -40.86 16.10 36.37
N THR A 325 -42.05 15.92 35.80
CA THR A 325 -42.60 14.63 35.40
C THR A 325 -43.11 14.66 33.96
N CYS A 326 -42.84 13.63 33.17
CA CYS A 326 -43.35 13.52 31.79
C CYS A 326 -44.87 13.30 31.82
N GLN A 327 -45.64 14.23 31.27
CA GLN A 327 -47.11 14.22 31.28
C GLN A 327 -47.68 14.47 29.89
N CYS A 328 -48.85 13.87 29.61
CA CYS A 328 -49.61 14.14 28.41
C CYS A 328 -50.26 15.52 28.46
N LEU A 329 -50.26 16.22 27.33
CA LEU A 329 -50.96 17.48 27.19
C LEU A 329 -52.47 17.24 27.01
N ALA A 330 -53.27 18.06 27.69
CA ALA A 330 -54.71 17.88 27.73
C ALA A 330 -55.34 17.87 26.33
N GLY A 331 -56.16 16.86 26.05
CA GLY A 331 -56.87 16.72 24.79
C GLY A 331 -56.04 16.12 23.65
N THR A 332 -54.83 15.62 23.94
CA THR A 332 -53.99 14.94 22.95
C THR A 332 -54.01 13.44 23.11
N GLU A 333 -54.05 12.73 22.00
CA GLU A 333 -53.94 11.27 21.93
C GLU A 333 -52.82 10.91 20.96
N ASP A 334 -51.76 10.31 21.50
CA ASP A 334 -50.64 9.79 20.73
C ASP A 334 -50.14 8.51 21.39
N THR A 335 -50.59 7.39 20.82
CA THR A 335 -50.27 6.04 21.29
C THR A 335 -48.77 5.70 21.20
N TYR A 336 -48.00 6.39 20.35
CA TYR A 336 -46.57 6.13 20.17
C TYR A 336 -45.75 6.62 21.37
N VAL A 337 -46.11 7.78 21.92
CA VAL A 337 -45.50 8.34 23.14
C VAL A 337 -46.26 7.97 24.42
N GLY A 338 -47.28 7.12 24.32
CA GLY A 338 -48.02 6.58 25.47
C GLY A 338 -49.15 7.46 25.99
N CYS A 339 -49.60 8.46 25.22
CA CYS A 339 -50.75 9.29 25.56
C CYS A 339 -52.05 8.72 24.98
N ASN A 340 -52.83 8.06 25.84
CA ASN A 340 -54.12 7.49 25.47
C ASN A 340 -55.28 8.28 26.09
N ALA A 341 -56.45 8.22 25.45
CA ALA A 341 -57.71 8.87 25.88
C ALA A 341 -58.02 8.75 27.38
N CYS A 342 -57.61 7.63 28.00
CA CYS A 342 -57.84 7.34 29.41
C CYS A 342 -56.99 8.18 30.38
N MET A 343 -55.85 8.74 29.95
CA MET A 343 -54.96 9.52 30.83
C MET A 343 -55.36 11.01 30.93
N ASN A 344 -56.15 11.53 30.00
CA ASN A 344 -56.61 12.93 30.01
C ASN A 344 -57.84 13.18 30.92
N SER A 345 -58.24 12.20 31.74
CA SER A 345 -59.45 12.28 32.56
C SER A 345 -59.20 12.62 34.03
N VAL A 346 -58.11 13.34 34.35
CA VAL A 346 -57.89 13.80 35.73
C VAL A 346 -57.45 15.26 35.77
N SER A 347 -58.42 16.16 35.69
CA SER A 347 -58.49 17.30 36.61
C SER A 347 -59.84 18.03 36.46
N LEU A 348 -60.83 17.57 37.22
CA LEU A 348 -61.85 18.45 37.81
C LEU A 348 -62.46 17.72 39.00
N THR A 349 -62.29 18.35 40.15
CA THR A 349 -62.83 18.00 41.46
C THR A 349 -64.24 17.38 41.41
N VAL A 350 -64.43 16.20 42.02
CA VAL A 350 -65.46 15.86 43.02
C VAL A 350 -65.56 14.33 43.17
N GLY A 351 -65.39 13.83 44.41
CA GLY A 351 -66.05 12.61 44.88
C GLY A 351 -65.35 11.27 44.61
N ALA A 352 -64.69 10.74 45.64
CA ALA A 352 -64.06 9.43 45.70
C ALA A 352 -65.03 8.21 45.64
N THR A 353 -66.09 8.23 44.82
CA THR A 353 -67.12 7.17 44.86
C THR A 353 -67.53 6.58 43.52
N VAL A 354 -66.98 7.00 42.37
CA VAL A 354 -67.42 6.47 41.06
C VAL A 354 -66.42 5.52 40.38
N CYS A 355 -65.19 5.39 40.90
CA CYS A 355 -64.17 4.50 40.31
C CYS A 355 -64.48 2.99 40.42
N PHE A 356 -65.47 2.60 41.24
CA PHE A 356 -65.86 1.18 41.38
C PHE A 356 -66.81 0.65 40.30
N LEU A 357 -67.36 1.51 39.43
CA LEU A 357 -68.37 1.08 38.44
C LEU A 357 -67.84 0.85 37.01
N TYR A 358 -66.60 1.23 36.70
CA TYR A 358 -66.03 1.01 35.36
C TYR A 358 -65.10 -0.20 35.22
N LEU A 359 -64.73 -0.87 36.32
CA LEU A 359 -64.00 -2.14 36.27
C LEU A 359 -64.83 -3.33 35.73
N LEU A 360 -66.12 -3.12 35.42
CA LEU A 360 -67.02 -4.16 34.89
C LEU A 360 -67.17 -4.18 33.36
N PHE A 361 -66.57 -3.25 32.61
CA PHE A 361 -66.70 -3.20 31.14
C PHE A 361 -65.40 -3.44 30.35
N CYS A 362 -64.29 -3.76 30.99
CA CYS A 362 -63.06 -4.21 30.31
C CYS A 362 -62.91 -5.75 30.26
N TYR A 363 -64.02 -6.48 30.32
CA TYR A 363 -64.06 -7.92 30.09
C TYR A 363 -65.19 -8.25 29.10
N TYR A 364 -65.02 -7.84 27.85
CA TYR A 364 -65.47 -8.57 26.66
C TYR A 364 -64.80 -8.04 25.39
#